data_AF-A0A9E3VTB1-F1
#
_entry.id   AF-A0A9E3VTB1-F1
#
_cell.length_a   1.000
_cell.length_b   1.000
_cell.length_c   1.000
_cell.angle_alpha   90.00
_cell.angle_beta   90.00
_cell.angle_gamma   90.00
#
_symmetry.space_group_name_H-M   'P 1'
#
loop_
_entity.id
_entity.type
_entity.pdbx_description
1 polymer ?
#
loop_
_entity_poly.entity_id
_entity_poly.type
_entity_poly.pdbx_seq_one_letter_code
_entity_poly.pdbx_strand_id
1 'polypeptide(L)' 'LGASMGIGQIGRYALESIARQPEAAGDIRSSMIVSAALIEGVAFFAIVVCLLIVFL' A
#
# COMPACT_ATOMS: atom_id res chain seq x y z
N LEU A 1 -9.59 -7.74 -0.64
CA LEU A 1 -8.58 -8.83 -0.68
C LEU A 1 -7.29 -8.38 -1.37
N GLY A 2 -7.33 -7.90 -2.62
CA GLY A 2 -6.13 -7.44 -3.33
C GLY A 2 -5.36 -6.33 -2.60
N ALA A 3 -6.05 -5.28 -2.14
CA ALA A 3 -5.43 -4.15 -1.45
C ALA A 3 -4.71 -4.55 -0.15
N SER A 4 -5.38 -5.35 0.70
CA SER A 4 -4.81 -5.83 1.96
C SER A 4 -3.59 -6.73 1.75
N MET A 5 -3.61 -7.58 0.71
CA MET A 5 -2.46 -8.42 0.35
C MET A 5 -1.30 -7.58 -0.17
N GLY A 6 -1.57 -6.60 -1.03
CA GLY A 6 -0.55 -5.71 -1.59
C GLY A 6 0.13 -4.87 -0.51
N ILE A 7 -0.64 -4.20 0.35
CA ILE A 7 -0.08 -3.40 1.46
C ILE A 7 0.74 -4.28 2.41
N GLY A 8 0.23 -5.47 2.77
CA GLY A 8 0.94 -6.40 3.64
C GLY A 8 2.29 -6.85 3.06
N GLN A 9 2.37 -7.10 1.76
CA GLN A 9 3.62 -7.45 1.09
C GLN A 9 4.60 -6.27 1.06
N ILE A 10 4.16 -5.07 0.69
CA ILE A 10 5.03 -3.89 0.66
C ILE A 10 5.63 -3.64 2.05
N GLY A 11 4.80 -3.66 3.10
CA GLY A 11 5.26 -3.49 4.48
C GLY A 11 6.29 -4.54 4.90
N ARG A 12 6.05 -5.82 4.59
CA ARG A 12 7.00 -6.90 4.89
C ARG A 12 8.35 -6.68 4.20
N TYR A 13 8.35 -6.43 2.89
CA TYR A 13 9.59 -6.24 2.14
C TYR A 13 10.34 -4.97 2.56
N ALA A 14 9.62 -3.90 2.89
CA ALA A 14 10.23 -2.68 3.41
C ALA A 14 10.93 -2.95 4.75
N LEU A 15 10.28 -3.65 5.69
CA LEU A 15 10.87 -3.99 6.99
C LEU A 15 12.08 -4.91 6.85
N GLU A 16 12.01 -5.94 5.99
CA GLU A 16 13.16 -6.81 5.70
C GLU A 16 14.33 -6.04 5.09
N SER A 17 14.05 -5.09 4.19
CA SER A 17 15.07 -4.26 3.55
C SER A 17 15.71 -3.29 4.54
N ILE A 18 14.91 -2.66 5.41
CA ILE A 18 15.39 -1.79 6.49
C ILE A 18 16.26 -2.57 7.48
N ALA A 19 15.89 -3.80 7.82
CA ALA A 19 16.68 -4.65 8.71
C ALA A 19 18.05 -5.01 8.10
N ARG A 20 18.16 -5.11 6.77
CA ARG A 20 19.43 -5.38 6.07
C ARG A 20 20.28 -4.13 5.85
N GLN A 21 19.64 -2.97 5.67
CA GLN A 21 20.29 -1.69 5.36
C GLN A 21 19.60 -0.56 6.15
N PRO A 22 19.93 -0.39 7.44
CA PRO A 22 19.28 0.61 8.29
C PRO A 22 19.58 2.05 7.86
N GLU A 23 20.71 2.29 7.19
CA GLU A 23 21.09 3.61 6.67
C GLU A 23 20.13 4.11 5.58
N ALA A 24 19.54 3.19 4.82
CA ALA A 24 18.59 3.48 3.75
C ALA A 24 17.12 3.56 4.23
N ALA A 25 16.87 3.51 5.55
CA ALA A 25 15.52 3.37 6.08
C ALA A 25 14.56 4.52 5.70
N GLY A 26 15.09 5.74 5.59
CA GLY A 26 14.31 6.90 5.14
C GLY A 26 13.77 6.72 3.72
N ASP A 27 14.64 6.32 2.79
CA ASP A 27 14.31 6.15 1.38
C ASP A 27 13.38 4.96 1.14
N ILE A 28 13.63 3.84 1.86
CA ILE A 28 12.77 2.65 1.81
C ILE A 28 11.36 2.99 2.33
N ARG A 29 11.26 3.69 3.46
CA ARG A 29 9.96 4.10 4.02
C ARG A 29 9.22 5.06 3.10
N SER A 30 9.92 6.02 2.51
CA SER A 30 9.34 6.95 1.54
C SER A 30 8.74 6.18 0.35
N SER A 31 9.51 5.28 -0.26
CA SER A 31 9.08 4.46 -1.39
C SER A 31 7.92 3.52 -1.03
N MET A 32 7.95 2.95 0.17
CA MET A 32 6.87 2.13 0.73
C MET A 32 5.57 2.94 0.85
N ILE A 33 5.62 4.15 1.40
CA ILE A 33 4.44 5.01 1.56
C ILE A 33 3.84 5.38 0.21
N VAL A 34 4.67 5.75 -0.77
CA VAL A 34 4.21 6.07 -2.13
C VAL A 34 3.50 4.85 -2.74
N SER A 35 4.10 3.67 -2.64
CA SER A 35 3.50 2.44 -3.16
C SER A 35 2.20 2.07 -2.44
N ALA A 36 2.14 2.24 -1.12
CA ALA A 36 0.94 1.99 -0.34
C ALA A 36 -0.19 2.98 -0.69
N ALA A 37 0.13 4.26 -0.92
CA ALA A 37 -0.84 5.28 -1.31
C ALA A 37 -1.48 4.99 -2.67
N LEU A 38 -0.72 4.44 -3.63
CA LEU A 38 -1.27 4.01 -4.92
C LEU A 38 -2.29 2.87 -4.76
N ILE A 39 -2.00 1.90 -3.91
CA ILE A 39 -2.94 0.79 -3.62
C ILE A 39 -4.18 1.30 -2.91
N GLU A 40 -4.03 2.20 -1.94
CA GLU A 40 -5.19 2.78 -1.26
C GLU A 40 -6.06 3.61 -2.20
N GLY A 41 -5.48 4.37 -3.12
CA GLY A 41 -6.25 5.11 -4.12
C GLY A 41 -7.18 4.20 -4.94
N VAL A 42 -6.68 3.03 -5.36
CA VAL A 42 -7.47 2.03 -6.09
C VAL A 42 -8.52 1.38 -5.20
N ALA A 43 -8.17 1.06 -3.94
CA ALA A 43 -9.09 0.44 -2.99
C ALA A 43 -10.26 1.36 -2.66
N PHE A 44 -9.97 2.63 -2.38
CA PHE A 44 -10.98 3.65 -2.12
C PHE A 44 -11.88 3.87 -3.34
N PHE A 45 -11.30 3.94 -4.54
CA PHE A 45 -12.08 4.05 -5.77
C PHE A 45 -13.03 2.87 -5.97
N ALA A 46 -12.57 1.64 -5.70
CA ALA A 46 -13.42 0.45 -5.78
C ALA A 46 -14.61 0.51 -4.80
N ILE A 47 -14.39 1.03 -3.58
CA ILE A 47 -15.49 1.25 -2.61
C ILE A 47 -16.50 2.25 -3.17
N VAL A 48 -16.06 3.37 -3.73
CA VAL A 48 -16.94 4.37 -4.34
C VAL A 48 -17.77 3.75 -5.47
N VAL A 49 -17.17 2.98 -6.37
CA VAL A 49 -17.87 2.29 -7.46
C VAL A 49 -18.91 1.30 -6.92
N CYS A 50 -18.56 0.50 -5.91
CA CYS A 50 -19.51 -0.42 -5.28
C CYS A 50 -20.71 0.32 -4.66
N LEU A 51 -20.47 1.45 -4.00
CA LEU A 51 -21.55 2.27 -3.45
C LEU A 51 -22.44 2.84 -4.57
N LEU A 52 -21.86 3.33 -5.67
CA LEU A 52 -22.64 3.80 -6.82
C LEU A 52 -23.53 2.68 -7.38
N ILE A 53 -23.01 1.46 -7.53
CA ILE A 53 -23.81 0.31 -8.03
C ILE A 53 -24.96 -0.06 -7.09
N VAL A 54 -24.80 0.11 -5.77
CA VAL A 54 -25.84 -0.24 -4.79
C VAL A 54 -26.94 0.82 -4.71
N PHE A 55 -26.61 2.10 -4.91
CA PHE A 55 -27.53 3.22 -4.68
C PHE A 55 -28.08 3.88 -5.96
N LEU A 56 -27.53 3.59 -7.13
CA LEU A 56 -28.01 4.05 -8.44
C LEU A 56 -28.77 2.94 -9.17
#